data_AF-A0A3P1T846-F1
#
_entry.id   AF-A0A3P1T846-F1
#
_cell.length_a   1.000
_cell.length_b   1.000
_cell.length_c   1.000
_cell.angle_alpha   90.00
_cell.angle_beta   90.00
_cell.angle_gamma   90.00
#
_symmetry.space_group_name_H-M   'P 1'
#
loop_
_entity.id
_entity.type
_entity.pdbx_description
1 polymer ?
#
loop_
_entity_poly.entity_id
_entity_poly.type
_entity_poly.pdbx_seq_one_letter_code
_entity_poly.pdbx_strand_id
1 'polypeptide(L)'
;MSRGGHLYVTTTHLVFEPHSLNDAVEQSRLRIPLVEITGMRTHQRMASAVLTVSTARGVDIDFLCWSREKVMAAVEQARQRLQFPGHNQPT
;
A
#
# COMPACT_ATOMS: atom_id res chain seq x y z
N MET A 1 3.85 14.14 13.17
CA MET A 1 3.61 12.95 14.02
C MET A 1 3.42 11.74 13.12
N SER A 2 4.07 10.63 13.41
CA SER A 2 3.72 9.33 12.82
C SER A 2 2.40 8.86 13.41
N ARG A 3 1.54 8.26 12.57
CA ARG A 3 0.24 7.72 12.99
C ARG A 3 0.30 6.20 12.94
N GLY A 4 -0.01 5.55 14.05
CA GLY A 4 -0.09 4.09 14.12
C GLY A 4 -1.34 3.57 13.41
N GLY A 5 -1.27 2.40 12.81
CA GLY A 5 -2.42 1.81 12.13
C GLY A 5 -2.08 0.51 11.42
N HIS A 6 -3.06 -0.01 10.70
CA HIS A 6 -2.94 -1.22 9.91
C HIS A 6 -2.78 -0.88 8.44
N LEU A 7 -1.90 -1.61 7.76
CA LEU A 7 -1.70 -1.52 6.32
C LEU A 7 -2.23 -2.80 5.68
N TYR A 8 -3.25 -2.65 4.85
CA TYR A 8 -3.92 -3.74 4.14
C TYR A 8 -3.66 -3.65 2.65
N VAL A 9 -3.47 -4.80 2.02
CA VAL A 9 -3.51 -4.92 0.56
C VAL A 9 -4.82 -5.60 0.19
N THR A 10 -5.63 -4.92 -0.60
CA THR A 10 -6.86 -5.46 -1.17
C THR A 10 -6.63 -5.81 -2.64
N THR A 11 -7.65 -6.33 -3.33
CA THR A 11 -7.55 -6.63 -4.76
C THR A 11 -7.29 -5.40 -5.62
N THR A 12 -7.68 -4.20 -5.17
CA THR A 12 -7.63 -2.97 -5.97
C THR A 12 -6.90 -1.81 -5.30
N HIS A 13 -6.66 -1.87 -3.98
CA HIS A 13 -6.09 -0.77 -3.20
C HIS A 13 -5.06 -1.24 -2.17
N LEU A 14 -4.07 -0.38 -1.91
CA LEU A 14 -3.32 -0.34 -0.65
C LEU A 14 -4.06 0.60 0.31
N VAL A 15 -4.44 0.10 1.48
CA VAL A 15 -5.27 0.82 2.45
C VAL A 15 -4.53 0.95 3.76
N PHE A 16 -4.37 2.17 4.26
CA PHE A 16 -3.95 2.42 5.62
C PHE A 16 -5.14 2.84 6.47
N GLU A 17 -5.38 2.08 7.52
CA GLU A 17 -6.41 2.31 8.51
C GLU A 17 -5.76 2.74 9.83
N PRO A 18 -5.90 4.02 10.23
CA PRO A 18 -5.34 4.52 11.47
C PRO A 18 -6.02 3.88 12.68
N HIS A 19 -5.28 3.74 13.79
CA HIS A 19 -5.89 3.42 15.08
C HIS A 19 -6.86 4.52 15.51
N SER A 20 -7.94 4.12 16.19
CA SER A 20 -9.03 5.02 16.63
C SER A 20 -8.57 6.13 17.58
N LEU A 21 -7.43 5.97 18.24
CA LEU A 21 -6.84 6.94 19.17
C LEU A 21 -5.99 8.02 18.48
N ASN A 22 -5.80 7.96 17.15
CA ASN A 22 -5.08 9.00 16.44
C ASN A 22 -5.94 10.28 16.32
N ASP A 23 -5.34 11.45 16.51
CA ASP A 23 -5.98 12.70 16.13
C ASP A 23 -6.27 12.71 14.62
N ALA A 24 -7.45 13.23 14.23
CA ALA A 24 -7.88 13.35 12.84
C ALA A 24 -7.92 11.98 12.10
N VAL A 25 -8.54 10.97 12.73
CA VAL A 25 -8.68 9.59 12.22
C VAL A 25 -9.16 9.56 10.77
N GLU A 26 -10.24 10.28 10.45
CA GLU A 26 -10.82 10.27 9.10
C GLU A 26 -9.88 10.87 8.06
N GLN A 27 -9.16 11.94 8.40
CA GLN A 27 -8.15 12.55 7.53
C GLN A 27 -6.88 11.71 7.41
N SER A 28 -6.73 10.71 8.28
CA SER A 28 -5.57 9.82 8.32
C SER A 28 -5.82 8.50 7.61
N ARG A 29 -7.07 8.20 7.24
CA ARG A 29 -7.41 7.07 6.36
C ARG A 29 -6.84 7.35 4.97
N LEU A 30 -6.10 6.39 4.44
CA LEU A 30 -5.49 6.50 3.12
C LEU A 30 -5.84 5.27 2.29
N ARG A 31 -6.27 5.51 1.06
CA ARG A 31 -6.59 4.46 0.08
C ARG A 31 -5.89 4.82 -1.21
N ILE A 32 -4.89 4.05 -1.60
CA ILE A 32 -4.13 4.24 -2.84
C ILE A 32 -4.55 3.15 -3.81
N PRO A 33 -5.17 3.48 -4.96
CA PRO A 33 -5.43 2.49 -6.00
C PRO A 33 -4.13 1.84 -6.47
N LEU A 34 -4.11 0.51 -6.60
CA LEU A 34 -2.89 -0.20 -7.01
C LEU A 34 -2.41 0.20 -8.41
N VAL A 35 -3.33 0.64 -9.27
CA VAL A 35 -3.06 1.19 -10.61
C VAL A 35 -2.38 2.56 -10.57
N GLU A 36 -2.57 3.33 -9.50
CA GLU A 36 -1.93 4.63 -9.32
C GLU A 36 -0.53 4.50 -8.71
N ILE A 37 -0.14 3.34 -8.18
CA ILE A 37 1.22 3.12 -7.65
C ILE A 37 2.18 2.99 -8.84
N THR A 38 3.22 3.80 -8.91
CA THR A 38 4.24 3.73 -9.97
C THR A 38 5.51 3.05 -9.51
N GLY A 39 5.75 3.01 -8.19
CA GLY A 39 6.92 2.36 -7.61
C GLY A 39 6.75 2.05 -6.14
N MET A 40 7.47 1.04 -5.68
CA MET A 40 7.59 0.69 -4.27
C MET A 40 9.06 0.44 -3.97
N ARG A 41 9.60 1.10 -2.93
CA ARG A 41 11.00 0.94 -2.52
C ARG A 41 11.10 0.71 -1.02
N THR A 42 11.92 -0.24 -0.61
CA THR A 42 12.24 -0.46 0.80
C THR A 42 13.56 0.19 1.15
N HIS A 43 13.63 0.83 2.31
CA HIS A 43 14.88 1.34 2.84
C HIS A 43 14.84 1.35 4.37
N GLN A 44 16.00 1.58 4.99
CA GLN A 44 16.10 1.81 6.42
C GLN A 44 16.28 3.30 6.69
N ARG A 45 15.60 3.80 7.72
CA ARG A 45 15.81 5.14 8.25
C ARG A 45 16.07 5.02 9.75
N MET A 46 17.33 5.18 10.15
CA MET A 46 17.80 4.85 11.51
C MET A 46 17.42 3.39 11.84
N ALA A 47 16.77 3.15 12.99
CA ALA A 47 16.28 1.82 13.38
C ALA A 47 14.95 1.41 12.72
N SER A 48 14.38 2.22 11.82
CA SER A 48 13.05 1.98 11.26
C SER A 48 13.09 1.36 9.86
N ALA A 49 12.28 0.32 9.65
CA ALA A 49 11.99 -0.25 8.35
C ALA A 49 10.95 0.59 7.60
N VAL A 50 11.31 1.15 6.44
CA VAL A 50 10.44 2.03 5.66
C VAL A 50 10.11 1.41 4.30
N LEU A 51 8.85 1.53 3.93
CA LEU A 51 8.33 1.29 2.59
C LEU A 51 7.86 2.62 2.02
N THR A 52 8.52 3.13 0.97
CA THR A 52 7.99 4.25 0.21
C THR A 52 7.16 3.76 -0.96
N VAL A 53 5.96 4.31 -1.10
CA VAL A 53 5.05 4.09 -2.22
C VAL A 53 4.98 5.37 -3.04
N SER A 54 5.41 5.30 -4.29
CA SER A 54 5.33 6.39 -5.25
C SER A 54 4.05 6.27 -6.06
N THR A 55 3.37 7.40 -6.27
CA THR A 55 2.11 7.47 -7.02
C THR A 55 2.27 8.18 -8.36
N ALA A 56 1.34 7.93 -9.29
CA ALA A 56 1.29 8.60 -10.60
C ALA A 56 1.10 10.13 -10.49
N ARG A 57 0.67 10.62 -9.32
CA ARG A 57 0.53 12.05 -9.01
C ARG A 57 1.84 12.70 -8.55
N GLY A 58 2.95 11.96 -8.57
CA GLY A 58 4.26 12.43 -8.09
C GLY A 58 4.36 12.53 -6.57
N VAL A 59 3.43 11.90 -5.83
CA VAL A 59 3.44 11.88 -4.36
C VAL A 59 4.10 10.60 -3.87
N ASP A 60 5.09 10.76 -2.99
CA ASP A 60 5.72 9.68 -2.24
C ASP A 60 5.12 9.59 -0.84
N ILE A 61 4.75 8.37 -0.45
CA ILE A 61 4.14 8.10 0.86
C ILE A 61 5.01 7.07 1.59
N ASP A 62 5.54 7.46 2.74
CA ASP A 62 6.36 6.59 3.58
C ASP A 62 5.52 5.87 4.63
N PHE A 63 5.64 4.54 4.65
CA PHE A 63 5.10 3.68 5.69
C PHE A 63 6.24 3.10 6.52
N LEU A 64 6.23 3.33 7.83
CA LEU A 64 7.04 2.54 8.74
C LEU A 64 6.41 1.15 8.85
N CYS A 65 6.97 0.18 8.14
CA CYS A 65 6.40 -1.14 7.98
C CYS A 65 7.49 -2.22 8.07
N TRP A 66 7.50 -2.94 9.18
CA TRP A 66 8.41 -4.07 9.39
C TRP A 66 8.14 -5.24 8.43
N SER A 67 6.88 -5.38 7.99
CA SER A 67 6.46 -6.39 7.00
C SER A 67 6.49 -5.89 5.55
N ARG A 68 7.26 -4.85 5.22
CA ARG A 68 7.30 -4.19 3.91
C ARG A 68 7.45 -5.12 2.71
N GLU A 69 8.27 -6.17 2.81
CA GLU A 69 8.46 -7.15 1.73
C GLU A 69 7.19 -7.96 1.46
N LYS A 70 6.47 -8.36 2.52
CA LYS A 70 5.18 -9.05 2.40
C LYS A 70 4.12 -8.15 1.75
N VAL A 71 4.14 -6.86 2.08
CA VAL A 71 3.23 -5.87 1.46
C VAL A 71 3.52 -5.72 -0.02
N MET A 72 4.81 -5.59 -0.41
CA MET A 72 5.20 -5.52 -1.83
C MET A 72 4.75 -6.77 -2.60
N ALA A 73 5.02 -7.96 -2.05
CA ALA A 73 4.61 -9.21 -2.67
C ALA A 73 3.07 -9.30 -2.84
N ALA A 74 2.31 -8.89 -1.82
CA ALA A 74 0.85 -8.87 -1.89
C ALA A 74 0.32 -7.87 -2.93
N VAL A 75 0.95 -6.68 -3.05
CA VAL A 75 0.58 -5.69 -4.07
C VAL A 75 0.84 -6.24 -5.47
N GLU A 76 1.99 -6.87 -5.69
CA GLU A 76 2.33 -7.48 -6.98
C GLU A 76 1.37 -8.61 -7.34
N GLN A 77 1.06 -9.49 -6.38
CA GLN A 77 0.06 -10.55 -6.56
C GLN A 77 -1.32 -9.99 -6.92
N ALA A 78 -1.75 -8.91 -6.26
CA ALA A 78 -3.02 -8.26 -6.56
C ALA A 78 -3.04 -7.61 -7.95
N ARG A 79 -1.92 -6.99 -8.38
CA ARG A 79 -1.77 -6.42 -9.73
C ARG A 79 -1.84 -7.44 -10.82
N GLN A 80 -1.17 -8.57 -10.64
CA GLN A 80 -1.25 -9.68 -11.59
C GLN A 80 -2.71 -10.11 -11.77
N ARG A 81 -3.46 -10.29 -10.67
CA ARG A 81 -4.89 -10.60 -10.75
C ARG A 81 -5.72 -9.55 -11.48
N LEU A 82 -5.40 -8.25 -11.35
CA LEU A 82 -6.07 -7.17 -12.09
C LEU A 82 -5.76 -7.21 -13.60
N GLN A 83 -4.57 -7.66 -13.98
CA GLN A 83 -4.15 -7.80 -15.38
C GLN A 83 -4.68 -9.09 -16.04
N PHE A 84 -5.19 -10.05 -15.26
CA PHE A 84 -5.83 -11.27 -15.73
C PHE A 84 -7.37 -11.29 -15.54
N PRO A 85 -8.16 -10.37 -16.13
CA PRO A 85 -9.63 -10.46 -16.06
C PRO A 85 -10.24 -11.51 -17.02
N GLY A 86 -9.46 -12.39 -17.65
CA GLY A 86 -10.02 -13.41 -18.55
C GLY A 86 -9.05 -14.51 -18.94
N HIS A 87 -9.18 -15.67 -18.31
CA HIS A 87 -8.94 -16.96 -18.96
C HIS A 87 -9.99 -17.96 -18.48
N ASN A 88 -10.95 -18.23 -19.38
CA ASN A 88 -11.89 -19.36 -19.47
C ASN A 88 -13.38 -18.96 -19.47
N GLN A 89 -13.87 -18.51 -20.62
CA GLN A 89 -15.10 -19.09 -21.15
C GLN A 89 -14.71 -19.98 -22.34
N PRO A 90 -14.84 -21.31 -22.24
CA PRO A 90 -14.99 -22.15 -23.41
C PRO A 90 -16.38 -21.88 -24.03
N THR A 91 -16.38 -21.84 -25.36
CA THR A 91 -17.51 -21.76 -26.30
C THR A 91 -18.76 -22.52 -25.89
#